data_AF-A0A2X2I1Z4-F1
#
_entry.id   AF-A0A2X2I1Z4-F1
#
_cell.length_a   1.000
_cell.length_b   1.000
_cell.length_c   1.000
_cell.angle_alpha   90.00
_cell.angle_beta   90.00
_cell.angle_gamma   90.00
#
_symmetry.space_group_name_H-M   'P 1'
#
loop_
_entity.id
_entity.type
_entity.pdbx_description
1 polymer ?
#
loop_
_entity_poly.entity_id
_entity_poly.type
_entity_poly.pdbx_seq_one_letter_code
_entity_poly.pdbx_strand_id
1 'polypeptide(L)'
;MIGIFIDTLVICTASAMLILLAGNGTTYMPLEGIQLIQKAMRVLMGSWGAEFVTLVVILFAFSSIVANYIYAENNLFFLRLNNPKAIWCLRICTFQRSSAAPC
;
A
#
# COMPACT_ATOMS: atom_id res chain seq x y z
N MET A 1 5.83 7.48 -18.07
CA MET A 1 4.40 7.16 -17.92
C MET A 1 4.06 5.69 -18.12
N ILE A 2 4.81 4.92 -18.92
CA ILE A 2 4.57 3.46 -19.09
C ILE A 2 4.60 2.69 -17.76
N GLY A 3 5.52 3.03 -16.83
CA GLY A 3 5.66 2.30 -15.56
C GLY A 3 4.43 2.35 -14.66
N ILE A 4 3.80 3.52 -14.51
CA ILE A 4 2.57 3.67 -13.71
C ILE A 4 1.40 2.90 -14.30
N PHE A 5 1.36 2.80 -15.64
CA PHE A 5 0.31 2.13 -16.38
C PHE A 5 0.39 0.60 -16.21
N ILE A 6 1.60 0.04 -16.25
CA ILE A 6 1.85 -1.38 -15.97
C ILE A 6 1.46 -1.72 -14.53
N ASP A 7 1.80 -0.86 -13.56
CA ASP A 7 1.48 -1.05 -12.15
C ASP A 7 -0.05 -1.09 -11.88
N THR A 8 -0.80 -0.16 -12.45
CA THR A 8 -2.24 -0.05 -12.18
C THR A 8 -3.08 -1.03 -13.00
N LEU A 9 -2.76 -1.25 -14.28
CA LEU A 9 -3.58 -2.07 -15.19
C LEU A 9 -3.14 -3.52 -15.36
N VAL A 10 -1.92 -3.86 -14.95
CA VAL A 10 -1.45 -5.25 -15.03
C VAL A 10 -1.29 -5.81 -13.63
N ILE A 11 -0.54 -5.11 -12.77
CA ILE A 11 -0.16 -5.65 -11.46
C ILE A 11 -1.32 -5.59 -10.45
N CYS A 12 -1.98 -4.44 -10.29
CA CYS A 12 -3.13 -4.30 -9.39
C CYS A 12 -4.32 -5.16 -9.83
N THR A 13 -4.56 -5.27 -11.13
CA THR A 13 -5.69 -6.01 -11.72
C THR A 13 -5.48 -7.52 -11.64
N ALA A 14 -4.25 -8.00 -11.89
CA ALA A 14 -3.89 -9.40 -11.65
C ALA A 14 -4.04 -9.76 -10.17
N SER A 15 -3.59 -8.89 -9.27
CA SER A 15 -3.71 -9.11 -7.81
C SER A 15 -5.18 -9.21 -7.36
N ALA A 16 -6.05 -8.35 -7.90
CA ALA A 16 -7.48 -8.39 -7.62
C ALA A 16 -8.15 -9.68 -8.14
N MET A 17 -7.83 -10.11 -9.37
CA MET A 17 -8.30 -11.40 -9.89
C MET A 17 -7.80 -12.57 -9.05
N LEU A 18 -6.57 -12.52 -8.56
CA LEU A 18 -5.99 -13.56 -7.70
C LEU A 18 -6.79 -13.72 -6.42
N ILE A 19 -7.12 -12.62 -5.75
CA ILE A 19 -7.95 -12.63 -4.53
C ILE A 19 -9.35 -13.19 -4.82
N LEU A 20 -9.96 -12.83 -5.95
CA LEU A 20 -11.26 -13.36 -6.36
C LEU A 20 -11.21 -14.87 -6.66
N LEU A 21 -10.13 -15.34 -7.29
CA LEU A 21 -9.94 -16.74 -7.66
C LEU A 21 -9.58 -17.64 -6.48
N ALA A 22 -8.88 -17.10 -5.47
CA ALA A 22 -8.56 -17.80 -4.23
C ALA A 22 -9.79 -18.21 -3.42
N GLY A 23 -10.96 -17.66 -3.75
CA GLY A 23 -12.20 -17.93 -3.08
C GLY A 23 -12.21 -17.33 -1.67
N ASN A 24 -13.34 -16.72 -1.30
CA ASN A 24 -13.63 -16.44 0.09
C ASN A 24 -13.80 -17.79 0.81
N GLY A 25 -12.70 -18.39 1.25
CA GLY A 25 -12.73 -19.51 2.18
C GLY A 25 -13.36 -19.02 3.47
N THR A 26 -14.69 -19.18 3.55
CA THR A 26 -15.59 -18.86 4.65
C THR A 26 -14.89 -18.96 6.00
N THR A 27 -14.50 -17.82 6.56
CA THR A 27 -14.32 -17.68 8.00
C THR A 27 -14.62 -16.23 8.32
N TYR A 28 -15.60 -16.04 9.18
CA TYR A 28 -16.05 -14.79 9.79
C TYR A 28 -15.00 -14.18 10.73
N MET A 29 -13.71 -14.33 10.40
CA MET A 29 -12.63 -13.54 10.97
C MET A 29 -12.23 -12.51 9.92
N PRO A 30 -12.14 -11.23 10.28
CA PRO A 30 -11.64 -10.20 9.38
C PRO A 30 -10.13 -10.40 9.19
N LEU A 31 -9.73 -11.34 8.33
CA LEU A 31 -8.37 -11.33 7.79
C LEU A 31 -8.31 -10.14 6.82
N GLU A 32 -7.91 -8.98 7.33
CA GLU A 32 -7.83 -7.75 6.56
C GLU A 32 -6.47 -7.60 5.85
N GLY A 33 -6.52 -6.98 4.67
CA GLY A 33 -5.34 -6.52 3.94
C GLY A 33 -4.38 -7.64 3.51
N ILE A 34 -3.12 -7.55 3.97
CA ILE A 34 -2.01 -8.38 3.50
C ILE A 34 -2.19 -9.86 3.86
N GLN A 35 -2.88 -10.16 4.98
CA GLN A 35 -3.08 -11.53 5.45
C GLN A 35 -3.99 -12.33 4.52
N LEU A 36 -4.97 -11.66 3.91
CA LEU A 36 -5.85 -12.26 2.91
C LEU A 36 -5.07 -12.70 1.67
N ILE A 37 -4.15 -11.85 1.22
CA ILE A 37 -3.31 -12.12 0.04
C ILE A 37 -2.32 -13.25 0.34
N GLN A 38 -1.69 -13.26 1.51
CA GLN A 38 -0.80 -14.36 1.91
C GLN A 38 -1.54 -15.71 1.99
N LYS A 39 -2.79 -15.72 2.48
CA LYS A 39 -3.62 -16.93 2.53
C LYS A 39 -4.05 -17.38 1.12
N ALA A 40 -4.49 -16.44 0.29
CA ALA A 40 -4.85 -16.69 -1.10
C ALA A 40 -3.69 -17.32 -1.90
N MET A 41 -2.48 -16.77 -1.72
CA MET A 41 -1.28 -17.25 -2.42
C MET A 41 -0.79 -18.60 -1.93
N ARG A 42 -0.96 -18.93 -0.65
CA ARG A 42 -0.69 -20.29 -0.16
C ARG A 42 -1.62 -21.34 -0.79
N VAL A 43 -2.87 -20.97 -1.07
CA VAL A 43 -3.86 -21.86 -1.69
C VAL A 43 -3.60 -22.02 -3.19
N LEU A 44 -3.24 -20.95 -3.91
CA LEU A 44 -2.99 -21.01 -5.36
C LEU A 44 -1.60 -21.52 -5.76
N MET A 45 -0.53 -21.07 -5.08
CA MET A 45 0.86 -21.34 -5.46
C MET A 45 1.59 -22.28 -4.50
N GLY A 46 0.92 -22.78 -3.45
CA GLY A 46 1.54 -23.63 -2.43
C GLY A 46 2.40 -22.85 -1.43
N SER A 47 3.27 -23.55 -0.70
CA SER A 47 4.02 -22.98 0.44
C SER A 47 4.95 -21.82 0.06
N TRP A 48 5.46 -21.80 -1.18
CA TRP A 48 6.39 -20.77 -1.68
C TRP A 48 5.69 -19.50 -2.19
N GLY A 49 4.37 -19.53 -2.38
CA GLY A 49 3.62 -18.39 -2.92
C GLY A 49 3.61 -17.16 -1.99
N ALA A 50 3.64 -17.38 -0.67
CA ALA A 50 3.60 -16.30 0.31
C ALA A 50 4.88 -15.45 0.30
N GLU A 51 6.05 -16.09 0.21
CA GLU A 51 7.36 -15.43 0.22
C GLU A 51 7.61 -14.64 -1.07
N PHE A 52 7.08 -15.12 -2.20
CA PHE A 52 7.16 -14.40 -3.46
C PHE A 52 6.36 -13.09 -3.43
N VAL A 53 5.16 -13.11 -2.86
CA VAL A 53 4.31 -11.91 -2.80
C VAL A 53 4.83 -10.84 -1.86
N THR A 54 5.38 -11.22 -0.72
CA THR A 54 6.02 -10.24 0.18
C THR A 54 7.15 -9.50 -0.55
N LEU A 55 7.95 -10.18 -1.37
CA LEU A 55 8.98 -9.54 -2.18
C LEU A 55 8.39 -8.56 -3.21
N VAL A 56 7.34 -8.96 -3.94
CA VAL A 56 6.67 -8.10 -4.92
C VAL A 56 6.05 -6.86 -4.26
N VAL A 57 5.41 -7.02 -3.09
CA VAL A 57 4.82 -5.90 -2.33
C VAL A 57 5.89 -4.91 -1.87
N ILE A 58 7.08 -5.37 -1.51
CA ILE A 58 8.20 -4.48 -1.14
C ILE A 58 8.63 -3.62 -2.33
N LEU A 59 8.79 -4.23 -3.50
CA LEU A 59 9.10 -3.49 -4.74
C LEU A 59 8.00 -2.48 -5.11
N PHE A 60 6.74 -2.87 -4.95
CA PHE A 60 5.58 -1.99 -5.17
C PHE A 60 5.56 -0.80 -4.21
N ALA A 61 5.78 -1.04 -2.92
CA ALA A 61 5.83 0.00 -1.89
C ALA A 61 6.97 0.99 -2.15
N PHE A 62 8.15 0.50 -2.58
CA PHE A 62 9.27 1.35 -2.95
C PHE A 62 8.91 2.29 -4.11
N SER A 63 8.28 1.76 -5.17
CA SER A 63 7.84 2.55 -6.33
C SER A 63 6.85 3.65 -5.93
N SER A 64 5.90 3.33 -5.04
CA SER A 64 4.91 4.29 -4.53
C SER A 64 5.55 5.42 -3.71
N ILE A 65 6.53 5.10 -2.85
CA ILE A 65 7.28 6.11 -2.07
C ILE A 65 8.03 7.06 -3.00
N VAL A 66 8.73 6.53 -4.01
CA VAL A 66 9.48 7.34 -4.99
C VAL A 66 8.54 8.24 -5.77
N ALA A 67 7.40 7.73 -6.23
CA ALA A 67 6.39 8.52 -6.93
C ALA A 67 5.88 9.66 -6.03
N ASN A 68 5.51 9.36 -4.77
CA ASN A 68 5.01 10.36 -3.82
C ASN A 68 6.08 11.41 -3.47
N TYR A 69 7.36 11.03 -3.42
CA TYR A 69 8.48 11.96 -3.24
C TYR A 69 8.60 12.94 -4.42
N ILE A 70 8.55 12.45 -5.65
CA ILE A 70 8.60 13.30 -6.86
C ILE A 70 7.40 14.26 -6.90
N TYR A 71 6.20 13.79 -6.52
CA TYR A 71 5.03 14.66 -6.41
C TYR A 71 5.21 15.73 -5.33
N ALA A 72 5.72 15.36 -4.15
CA ALA A 72 5.99 16.30 -3.07
C ALA A 72 7.04 17.35 -3.47
N GLU A 73 8.11 16.95 -4.15
CA GLU A 73 9.15 17.84 -4.66
C GLU A 73 8.58 18.84 -5.68
N ASN A 74 7.79 18.36 -6.65
CA ASN A 74 7.19 19.22 -7.67
C ASN A 74 6.18 20.20 -7.06
N ASN A 75 5.42 19.77 -6.05
CA ASN A 75 4.48 20.63 -5.33
C ASN A 75 5.21 21.65 -4.42
N LEU A 76 6.32 21.26 -3.78
CA LEU A 76 7.18 22.18 -3.01
C LEU A 76 7.87 23.21 -3.90
N PHE A 77 8.33 22.80 -5.07
CA PHE A 77 8.93 23.69 -6.06
C PHE A 77 7.94 24.75 -6.53
N PHE A 78 6.67 24.36 -6.74
CA PHE A 78 5.61 25.29 -7.14
C PHE A 78 5.19 26.26 -6.02
N LEU A 79 5.22 25.83 -4.76
CA LEU A 79 4.80 26.65 -3.61
C LEU A 79 5.86 27.65 -3.11
N ARG A 80 7.13 27.56 -3.55
CA ARG A 80 8.25 28.42 -3.10
C ARG A 80 8.36 28.57 -1.57
N LEU A 81 7.81 27.62 -0.82
CA LEU A 81 7.59 27.73 0.62
C LEU A 81 8.57 26.82 1.37
N ASN A 82 9.80 27.31 1.54
CA ASN A 82 10.75 26.79 2.51
C ASN A 82 10.26 27.12 3.93
N ASN A 83 9.24 26.44 4.44
CA ASN A 83 8.74 26.67 5.80
C ASN A 83 8.58 25.35 6.59
N PRO A 84 9.43 25.11 7.61
CA PRO A 84 9.35 23.95 8.50
C PRO A 84 8.08 23.92 9.38
N LYS A 85 7.24 24.96 9.31
CA LYS A 85 6.00 25.10 10.08
C LYS A 85 4.85 24.20 9.59
N ALA A 86 4.80 23.85 8.30
CA ALA A 86 3.79 22.91 7.79
C ALA A 86 4.05 21.47 8.28
N ILE A 87 5.32 21.09 8.40
CA ILE A 87 5.76 19.78 8.92
C ILE A 87 5.48 19.67 10.43
N TRP A 88 5.66 20.77 11.17
CA TRP A 88 5.34 20.82 12.61
C TRP A 88 3.83 20.82 12.88
N CYS A 89 3.02 21.46 12.04
CA CYS A 89 1.56 21.48 12.19
C CYS A 89 0.94 20.08 11.97
N LEU A 90 1.51 19.30 11.04
CA LEU A 90 1.03 17.94 10.73
C LEU A 90 1.36 16.94 11.87
N ARG A 91 2.53 17.08 12.51
CA ARG A 91 2.92 16.29 13.70
C ARG A 91 2.02 16.51 14.92
N ILE A 92 1.53 17.75 15.13
CA ILE A 92 0.60 18.09 16.21
C ILE A 92 -0.80 17.50 15.95
N CYS A 93 -1.30 17.60 14.72
CA CYS A 93 -2.61 17.04 14.36
C CYS A 93 -2.68 15.50 14.50
N THR A 94 -1.58 14.78 14.26
CA THR A 94 -1.53 13.32 14.43
C THR A 94 -1.52 12.88 15.89
N PHE A 95 -0.87 13.64 16.78
CA PHE A 95 -0.92 13.32 18.22
C PHE A 95 -2.34 13.47 18.79
N GLN A 96 -3.14 14.39 18.26
CA GLN A 96 -4.51 14.63 18.71
C GLN A 96 -5.53 13.59 18.24
N ARG A 97 -5.21 12.80 17.19
CA ARG A 97 -6.06 11.71 16.69
C ARG A 97 -5.79 10.37 17.40
N SER A 98 -4.62 10.20 18.02
CA SER A 98 -4.23 8.96 18.71
C SER A 98 -4.83 8.79 20.12
N SER A 99 -5.39 9.83 20.72
CA SER A 99 -6.04 9.78 22.05
C SER A 99 -7.56 9.55 22.01
N ALA A 100 -8.14 9.39 20.82
CA ALA A 100 -9.60 9.26 20.63
C ALA A 100 -10.05 7.90 20.06
N ALA A 101 -9.17 6.90 19.97
CA ALA A 101 -9.57 5.53 19.68
C ALA A 101 -9.67 4.74 21.01
N PRO A 102 -10.87 4.63 21.61
CA PRO A 102 -11.07 3.74 22.74
C PRO A 102 -10.85 2.28 22.33
N CYS A 103 -10.18 1.54 23.23
CA CYS A 103 -10.06 0.09 23.22
C CYS A 103 -11.39 -0.63 23.11
#